data_AF-A0A9C7UKK7-F1
#
_entry.id   AF-A0A9C7UKK7-F1
#
_cell.length_a   1.000
_cell.length_b   1.000
_cell.length_c   1.000
_cell.angle_alpha   90.00
_cell.angle_beta   90.00
_cell.angle_gamma   90.00
#
_symmetry.space_group_name_H-M   'P 1'
#
loop_
_entity.id
_entity.type
_entity.pdbx_description
1 polymer ?
#
loop_
_entity_poly.entity_id
_entity_poly.type
_entity_poly.pdbx_seq_one_letter_code
_entity_poly.pdbx_strand_id
1 'polypeptide(L)'
;MNSWPVIIPPGPGVLCAYGDATTRVRDEASRTFVRRFSETSHAETLGILQELAGSAAATLDGERVWPGQSNQRFIRLISAMPDRECPLTVDVSPEEFETGGLEEVGNRFDAMHEQLFTFALDTERELYTLRALVQGSESAAEAQVLVSGNGDPSAAKYAQSKVYYDGQHHDAIIFDRALLKAGDRVSGPAIVTEMDSTTLVLPGCTGEVDPVGNILIRLD
;
A
#
# COMPACT_ATOMS: atom_id res chain seq x y z
N MET A 1 5.39 -20.67 -3.22
CA MET A 1 5.71 -19.37 -2.61
C MET A 1 5.53 -19.53 -1.10
N ASN A 2 6.54 -19.25 -0.28
CA ASN A 2 6.46 -19.33 1.19
C ASN A 2 5.91 -18.02 1.78
N SER A 3 4.80 -17.54 1.23
CA SER A 3 4.18 -16.27 1.64
C SER A 3 2.85 -16.60 2.30
N TRP A 4 2.87 -16.69 3.63
CA TRP A 4 1.71 -17.00 4.47
C TRP A 4 1.50 -15.90 5.51
N PRO A 5 0.25 -15.57 5.88
CA PRO A 5 -0.99 -16.13 5.36
C PRO A 5 -1.30 -15.65 3.94
N VAL A 6 -2.09 -16.42 3.19
CA VAL A 6 -2.83 -15.89 2.02
C VAL A 6 -4.02 -15.12 2.58
N ILE A 7 -4.14 -13.84 2.23
CA ILE A 7 -5.16 -12.94 2.77
C ILE A 7 -6.25 -12.76 1.72
N ILE A 8 -7.48 -13.12 2.06
CA ILE A 8 -8.66 -12.88 1.23
C ILE A 8 -9.55 -11.84 1.91
N PRO A 9 -9.50 -10.56 1.49
CA PRO A 9 -10.30 -9.52 2.11
C PRO A 9 -11.80 -9.72 1.89
N PRO A 10 -12.69 -8.94 2.53
CA PRO A 10 -14.09 -8.85 2.14
C PRO A 10 -14.23 -8.27 0.73
N GLY A 11 -15.07 -8.88 -0.10
CA GLY A 11 -15.32 -8.43 -1.48
C GLY A 11 -14.08 -8.32 -2.39
N PRO A 12 -13.20 -9.33 -2.49
CA PRO A 12 -12.08 -9.36 -3.43
C PRO A 12 -12.46 -9.07 -4.88
N GLY A 13 -13.71 -9.34 -5.29
CA GLY A 13 -14.20 -9.05 -6.62
C GLY A 13 -14.34 -7.55 -6.91
N VAL A 14 -14.45 -6.71 -5.87
CA VAL A 14 -14.65 -5.25 -5.99
C VAL A 14 -13.49 -4.42 -5.42
N LEU A 15 -12.34 -5.03 -5.11
CA LEU A 15 -11.20 -4.32 -4.49
C LEU A 15 -10.69 -3.13 -5.30
N CYS A 16 -10.71 -3.18 -6.64
CA CYS A 16 -10.31 -2.04 -7.46
C CYS A 16 -11.21 -0.83 -7.23
N ALA A 17 -12.53 -1.04 -7.20
CA ALA A 17 -13.50 0.03 -6.95
C ALA A 17 -13.41 0.55 -5.50
N TYR A 18 -13.11 -0.33 -4.53
CA TYR A 18 -12.82 0.08 -3.17
C TYR A 18 -11.55 0.93 -3.09
N GLY A 19 -10.50 0.57 -3.84
CA GLY A 19 -9.29 1.36 -3.99
C GLY A 19 -9.57 2.76 -4.54
N ASP A 20 -10.38 2.86 -5.60
CA ASP A 20 -10.79 4.15 -6.16
C ASP A 20 -11.58 5.00 -5.14
N ALA A 21 -12.51 4.39 -4.39
CA ALA A 21 -13.33 5.07 -3.40
C ALA A 21 -12.57 5.54 -2.14
N THR A 22 -11.49 4.83 -1.78
CA THR A 22 -10.65 5.14 -0.62
C THR A 22 -9.40 5.94 -0.97
N THR A 23 -9.12 6.12 -2.26
CA THR A 23 -7.96 6.87 -2.74
C THR A 23 -8.06 8.32 -2.27
N ARG A 24 -6.98 8.77 -1.64
CA ARG A 24 -6.78 10.19 -1.40
C ARG A 24 -6.51 10.82 -2.74
N VAL A 25 -7.26 11.87 -2.98
CA VAL A 25 -7.01 12.61 -4.17
C VAL A 25 -5.70 13.40 -3.98
N ARG A 26 -4.88 13.41 -5.03
CA ARG A 26 -3.51 13.89 -5.01
C ARG A 26 -3.12 14.42 -6.39
N ASP A 27 -2.23 15.41 -6.41
CA ASP A 27 -1.53 15.84 -7.62
C ASP A 27 -0.04 15.98 -7.33
N GLU A 28 0.76 15.84 -8.38
CA GLU A 28 2.20 15.97 -8.33
C GLU A 28 2.73 16.87 -9.44
N ALA A 29 3.69 17.71 -9.07
CA ALA A 29 4.49 18.45 -10.03
C ALA A 29 5.94 17.99 -9.92
N SER A 30 6.61 17.84 -11.05
CA SER A 30 8.02 17.45 -11.08
C SER A 30 8.81 18.27 -12.08
N ARG A 31 10.11 18.39 -11.82
CA ARG A 31 11.06 19.10 -12.68
C ARG A 31 12.37 18.36 -12.74
N THR A 32 12.85 18.10 -13.96
CA THR A 32 14.23 17.64 -14.17
C THR A 32 15.20 18.67 -13.61
N PHE A 33 16.10 18.22 -12.74
CA PHE A 33 17.05 19.07 -12.03
C PHE A 33 18.34 18.28 -11.80
N VAL A 34 19.15 18.18 -12.85
CA VAL A 34 20.39 17.42 -12.88
C VAL A 34 21.51 18.27 -12.29
N ARG A 35 21.82 18.07 -11.01
CA ARG A 35 22.85 18.82 -10.27
C ARG A 35 23.50 17.94 -9.23
N ARG A 36 24.83 18.02 -9.12
CA ARG A 36 25.52 17.43 -7.97
C ARG A 36 25.13 18.17 -6.70
N PHE A 37 25.25 17.50 -5.56
CA PHE A 37 24.97 18.13 -4.26
C PHE A 37 25.88 19.35 -4.02
N SER A 38 27.10 19.34 -4.56
CA SER A 38 28.02 20.49 -4.47
C SER A 38 27.68 21.65 -5.42
N GLU A 39 26.85 21.42 -6.44
CA GLU A 39 26.49 22.40 -7.49
C GLU A 39 25.15 23.11 -7.21
N THR A 40 24.46 22.73 -6.15
CA THR A 40 23.21 23.35 -5.72
C THR A 40 23.26 23.69 -4.25
N SER A 41 22.22 24.36 -3.76
CA SER A 41 22.08 24.70 -2.35
C SER A 41 20.73 24.20 -1.83
N HIS A 42 20.68 24.03 -0.51
CA HIS A 42 19.44 23.77 0.19
C HIS A 42 18.36 24.82 -0.15
N ALA A 43 18.72 26.11 -0.16
CA ALA A 43 17.79 27.21 -0.44
C ALA A 43 17.25 27.18 -1.88
N GLU A 44 18.10 26.92 -2.86
CA GLU A 44 17.66 26.76 -4.26
C GLU A 44 16.69 25.58 -4.39
N THR A 45 17.10 24.42 -3.87
CA THR A 45 16.30 23.18 -3.95
C THR A 45 14.95 23.36 -3.26
N LEU A 46 14.92 23.98 -2.08
CA LEU A 46 13.69 24.28 -1.33
C LEU A 46 12.77 25.21 -2.11
N GLY A 47 13.28 26.30 -2.70
CA GLY A 47 12.48 27.23 -3.48
C GLY A 47 11.79 26.54 -4.67
N ILE A 48 12.51 25.64 -5.35
CA ILE A 48 11.97 24.85 -6.46
C ILE A 48 10.84 23.93 -6.00
N LEU A 49 11.03 23.26 -4.87
CA LEU A 49 10.01 22.34 -4.33
C LEU A 49 8.76 23.08 -3.88
N GLN A 50 8.92 24.29 -3.32
CA GLN A 50 7.80 25.16 -2.97
C GLN A 50 7.05 25.63 -4.22
N GLU A 51 7.75 25.98 -5.30
CA GLU A 51 7.12 26.30 -6.60
C GLU A 51 6.32 25.11 -7.15
N LEU A 52 6.92 23.90 -7.14
CA LEU A 52 6.25 22.68 -7.59
C LEU A 52 5.03 22.34 -6.73
N ALA A 53 5.14 22.46 -5.40
CA ALA A 53 4.03 22.25 -4.48
C ALA A 53 2.91 23.26 -4.71
N GLY A 54 3.26 24.53 -4.99
CA GLY A 54 2.30 25.57 -5.37
C GLY A 54 1.58 25.25 -6.68
N SER A 55 2.30 24.75 -7.69
CA SER A 55 1.71 24.33 -8.96
C SER A 55 0.74 23.17 -8.79
N ALA A 56 1.13 22.11 -8.08
CA ALA A 56 0.26 20.96 -7.82
C ALA A 56 -0.98 21.38 -7.01
N ALA A 57 -0.81 22.21 -5.96
CA ALA A 57 -1.95 22.73 -5.21
C ALA A 57 -2.92 23.55 -6.07
N ALA A 58 -2.41 24.37 -6.99
CA ALA A 58 -3.24 25.19 -7.87
C ALA A 58 -4.08 24.35 -8.84
N THR A 59 -3.55 23.23 -9.35
CA THR A 59 -4.32 22.27 -10.17
C THR A 59 -5.54 21.77 -9.38
N LEU A 60 -5.32 21.38 -8.13
CA LEU A 60 -6.32 20.75 -7.27
C LEU A 60 -7.39 21.73 -6.80
N ASP A 61 -6.98 22.94 -6.45
CA ASP A 61 -7.88 24.04 -6.13
C ASP A 61 -8.78 24.39 -7.33
N GLY A 62 -8.24 24.34 -8.56
CA GLY A 62 -8.95 24.61 -9.80
C GLY A 62 -10.03 23.56 -10.13
N GLU A 63 -9.75 22.30 -9.85
CA GLU A 63 -10.68 21.18 -10.08
C GLU A 63 -11.85 21.14 -9.07
N ARG A 64 -11.74 21.89 -7.94
CA ARG A 64 -12.74 21.94 -6.85
C ARG A 64 -13.11 20.56 -6.31
N VAL A 65 -12.19 19.62 -6.44
CA VAL A 65 -12.41 18.21 -6.14
C VAL A 65 -12.33 17.92 -4.64
N TRP A 66 -11.71 18.80 -3.82
CA TRP A 66 -11.53 18.54 -2.38
C TRP A 66 -12.08 19.66 -1.48
N PRO A 67 -12.98 19.32 -0.53
CA PRO A 67 -13.57 20.29 0.38
C PRO A 67 -12.64 20.59 1.57
N GLY A 68 -12.04 21.78 1.60
CA GLY A 68 -11.70 22.49 2.85
C GLY A 68 -10.44 22.07 3.63
N GLN A 69 -9.44 22.97 3.58
CA GLN A 69 -8.48 23.40 4.63
C GLN A 69 -7.59 22.42 5.43
N SER A 70 -7.71 21.10 5.33
CA SER A 70 -6.72 20.19 5.94
C SER A 70 -5.78 19.63 4.88
N ASN A 71 -4.74 20.41 4.57
CA ASN A 71 -3.77 20.10 3.53
C ASN A 71 -2.55 19.43 4.16
N GLN A 72 -2.21 18.23 3.71
CA GLN A 72 -0.89 17.68 3.95
C GLN A 72 -0.06 17.83 2.68
N ARG A 73 1.00 18.64 2.76
CA ARG A 73 1.94 18.85 1.66
C ARG A 73 3.15 17.95 1.91
N PHE A 74 3.50 17.13 0.92
CA PHE A 74 4.68 16.28 0.99
C PHE A 74 5.66 16.66 -0.11
N ILE A 75 6.94 16.66 0.24
CA ILE A 75 8.02 16.82 -0.72
C ILE A 75 8.55 15.42 -1.06
N ARG A 76 8.91 15.17 -2.32
CA ARG A 76 9.51 13.89 -2.73
C ARG A 76 10.72 14.18 -3.61
N LEU A 77 11.91 13.72 -3.21
CA LEU A 77 13.14 14.06 -3.90
C LEU A 77 13.68 12.81 -4.61
N ILE A 78 13.94 12.90 -5.90
CA ILE A 78 14.57 11.79 -6.62
C ILE A 78 16.06 12.10 -6.72
N SER A 79 16.86 11.35 -5.97
CA SER A 79 18.32 11.45 -5.95
C SER A 79 18.94 10.26 -6.69
N ALA A 80 20.02 10.52 -7.40
CA ALA A 80 20.76 9.53 -8.17
C ALA A 80 22.25 9.62 -7.86
N MET A 81 22.98 8.57 -8.22
CA MET A 81 24.43 8.55 -8.17
C MET A 81 25.02 8.88 -9.54
N PRO A 82 26.19 9.55 -9.61
CA PRO A 82 26.79 10.01 -10.86
C PRO A 82 27.32 8.88 -11.76
N ASP A 83 27.46 7.64 -11.27
CA ASP A 83 28.07 6.53 -12.01
C ASP A 83 27.14 5.32 -12.25
N ARG A 84 25.88 5.35 -11.79
CA ARG A 84 24.97 4.19 -11.84
C ARG A 84 23.56 4.59 -12.28
N GLU A 85 23.00 3.84 -13.23
CA GLU A 85 21.63 3.95 -13.75
C GLU A 85 20.52 3.61 -12.73
N CYS A 86 20.79 3.69 -11.42
CA CYS A 86 19.84 3.31 -10.37
C CYS A 86 19.42 4.55 -9.56
N PRO A 87 18.48 5.36 -10.07
CA PRO A 87 17.90 6.46 -9.30
C PRO A 87 17.09 5.89 -8.13
N LEU A 88 17.27 6.46 -6.94
CA LEU A 88 16.44 6.16 -5.77
C LEU A 88 15.55 7.36 -5.45
N THR A 89 14.26 7.09 -5.26
CA THR A 89 13.33 8.12 -4.76
C THR A 89 13.46 8.20 -3.25
N VAL A 90 13.93 9.34 -2.76
CA VAL A 90 14.07 9.65 -1.35
C VAL A 90 12.89 10.52 -0.92
N ASP A 91 12.01 9.96 -0.11
CA ASP A 91 10.88 10.68 0.46
C ASP A 91 11.33 11.48 1.70
N VAL A 92 11.04 12.79 1.72
CA VAL A 92 11.39 13.71 2.82
C VAL A 92 10.24 14.69 3.01
N SER A 93 9.75 14.85 4.25
CA SER A 93 8.72 15.85 4.52
C SER A 93 9.26 17.28 4.31
N PRO A 94 8.40 18.28 4.07
CA PRO A 94 8.87 19.66 3.97
C PRO A 94 9.63 20.13 5.22
N GLU A 95 9.15 19.75 6.40
CA GLU A 95 9.74 20.12 7.68
C GLU A 95 11.13 19.47 7.88
N GLU A 96 11.26 18.21 7.48
CA GLU A 96 12.52 17.46 7.50
C GLU A 96 13.53 18.09 6.54
N PHE A 97 13.09 18.43 5.32
CA PHE A 97 13.95 19.05 4.33
C PHE A 97 14.34 20.47 4.74
N GLU A 98 13.43 21.27 5.31
CA GLU A 98 13.73 22.62 5.83
C GLU A 98 14.76 22.60 6.97
N THR A 99 14.78 21.54 7.79
CA THR A 99 15.70 21.41 8.93
C THR A 99 17.05 20.79 8.53
N GLY A 100 17.02 19.69 7.76
CA GLY A 100 18.21 18.88 7.45
C GLY A 100 18.76 19.04 6.03
N GLY A 101 18.02 19.70 5.14
CA GLY A 101 18.44 20.03 3.79
C GLY A 101 18.97 18.87 2.95
N LEU A 102 20.00 19.14 2.14
CA LEU A 102 20.61 18.14 1.26
C LEU A 102 21.33 17.04 2.04
N GLU A 103 21.80 17.31 3.26
CA GLU A 103 22.46 16.32 4.11
C GLU A 103 21.48 15.22 4.54
N GLU A 104 20.27 15.59 4.96
CA GLU A 104 19.20 14.63 5.30
C GLU A 104 18.84 13.73 4.10
N VAL A 105 18.78 14.32 2.90
CA VAL A 105 18.53 13.56 1.66
C VAL A 105 19.66 12.56 1.40
N GLY A 106 20.91 12.99 1.59
CA GLY A 106 22.09 12.13 1.43
C GLY A 106 22.09 10.95 2.40
N ASN A 107 21.79 11.21 3.68
CA ASN A 107 21.74 10.17 4.71
C ASN A 107 20.64 9.13 4.43
N ARG A 108 19.44 9.56 4.01
CA ARG A 108 18.37 8.64 3.62
C ARG A 108 18.72 7.86 2.36
N PHE A 109 19.33 8.51 1.38
CA PHE A 109 19.81 7.84 0.18
C PHE A 109 20.76 6.70 0.53
N ASP A 110 21.73 6.96 1.42
CA ASP A 110 22.70 5.96 1.85
C ASP A 110 22.06 4.79 2.58
N ALA A 111 21.13 5.08 3.51
CA ALA A 111 20.39 4.05 4.22
C ALA A 111 19.57 3.17 3.27
N MET A 112 18.91 3.78 2.27
CA MET A 112 18.17 3.05 1.24
C MET A 112 19.09 2.22 0.34
N HIS A 113 20.23 2.78 -0.06
CA HIS A 113 21.20 2.09 -0.89
C HIS A 113 21.81 0.90 -0.13
N GLU A 114 22.14 1.06 1.15
CA GLU A 114 22.62 -0.04 2.00
C GLU A 114 21.55 -1.12 2.19
N GLN A 115 20.29 -0.74 2.41
CA GLN A 115 19.19 -1.70 2.52
C GLN A 115 19.00 -2.51 1.23
N LEU A 116 19.08 -1.87 0.06
CA LEU A 116 18.83 -2.52 -1.23
C LEU A 116 20.05 -3.28 -1.76
N PHE A 117 21.26 -2.80 -1.48
CA PHE A 117 22.49 -3.27 -2.11
C PHE A 117 23.58 -3.73 -1.14
N THR A 118 23.36 -3.67 0.19
CA THR A 118 24.28 -4.09 1.28
C THR A 118 25.54 -3.23 1.49
N PHE A 119 25.62 -2.07 0.87
CA PHE A 119 26.65 -1.06 1.11
C PHE A 119 26.14 0.33 0.74
N ALA A 120 26.78 1.39 1.23
CA ALA A 120 26.66 2.74 0.68
C ALA A 120 27.97 3.13 -0.01
N LEU A 121 27.90 4.00 -1.01
CA LEU A 121 29.07 4.45 -1.76
C LEU A 121 29.48 5.85 -1.30
N ASP A 122 30.76 6.01 -0.99
CA ASP A 122 31.37 7.30 -0.67
C ASP A 122 31.72 8.07 -1.94
N THR A 123 30.69 8.39 -2.72
CA THR A 123 30.81 9.20 -3.93
C THR A 123 29.87 10.39 -3.85
N GLU A 124 30.19 11.44 -4.61
CA GLU A 124 29.34 12.60 -4.73
C GLU A 124 27.94 12.20 -5.19
N ARG A 125 26.90 12.75 -4.56
CA ARG A 125 25.51 12.48 -4.91
C ARG A 125 24.99 13.49 -5.92
N GLU A 126 24.03 13.07 -6.72
CA GLU A 126 23.38 13.90 -7.73
C GLU A 126 21.86 13.95 -7.49
N LEU A 127 21.27 15.10 -7.72
CA LEU A 127 19.82 15.24 -7.87
C LEU A 127 19.52 15.07 -9.36
N TYR A 128 18.45 14.35 -9.69
CA TYR A 128 18.02 14.18 -11.08
C TYR A 128 16.63 14.78 -11.32
N THR A 129 15.71 14.61 -10.38
CA THR A 129 14.35 15.14 -10.49
C THR A 129 13.86 15.59 -9.12
N LEU A 130 13.33 16.80 -9.07
CA LEU A 130 12.63 17.33 -7.91
C LEU A 130 11.13 17.10 -8.11
N ARG A 131 10.45 16.60 -7.09
CA ARG A 131 9.00 16.33 -7.13
C ARG A 131 8.34 16.88 -5.87
N ALA A 132 7.15 17.45 -6.04
CA ALA A 132 6.29 17.82 -4.92
C ALA A 132 4.95 17.11 -5.08
N LEU A 133 4.43 16.56 -3.99
CA LEU A 133 3.15 15.87 -3.93
C LEU A 133 2.23 16.65 -3.00
N VAL A 134 1.07 17.04 -3.50
CA VAL A 134 0.00 17.62 -2.69
C VAL A 134 -1.12 16.59 -2.62
N GLN A 135 -1.53 16.22 -1.41
CA GLN A 135 -2.62 15.27 -1.21
C GLN A 135 -3.65 15.79 -0.22
N GLY A 136 -4.91 15.45 -0.50
CA GLY A 136 -6.02 15.71 0.40
C GLY A 136 -5.92 14.89 1.69
N SER A 137 -6.81 15.22 2.63
CA SER A 137 -6.99 14.44 3.87
C SER A 137 -7.33 12.98 3.59
N GLU A 138 -7.09 12.12 4.56
CA GLU A 138 -7.43 10.70 4.46
C GLU A 138 -8.93 10.51 4.20
N SER A 139 -9.29 9.54 3.37
CA SER A 139 -10.68 9.11 3.25
C SER A 139 -11.12 8.54 4.60
N ALA A 140 -12.29 8.95 5.10
CA ALA A 140 -12.87 8.47 6.35
C ALA A 140 -13.48 7.05 6.22
N ALA A 141 -12.97 6.23 5.30
CA ALA A 141 -13.45 4.87 5.10
C ALA A 141 -13.02 4.01 6.29
N GLU A 142 -13.98 3.71 7.17
CA GLU A 142 -13.76 2.81 8.29
C GLU A 142 -13.97 1.36 7.84
N ALA A 143 -13.04 0.49 8.24
CA ALA A 143 -13.23 -0.94 8.08
C ALA A 143 -14.38 -1.41 8.98
N GLN A 144 -15.28 -2.22 8.42
CA GLN A 144 -16.35 -2.83 9.22
C GLN A 144 -15.74 -3.81 10.23
N VAL A 145 -16.17 -3.70 11.49
CA VAL A 145 -15.82 -4.68 12.53
C VAL A 145 -16.90 -5.75 12.58
N LEU A 146 -16.51 -7.00 12.38
CA LEU A 146 -17.42 -8.14 12.49
C LEU A 146 -17.74 -8.46 13.96
N VAL A 147 -18.92 -9.02 14.18
CA VAL A 147 -19.29 -9.58 15.48
C VAL A 147 -18.40 -10.79 15.76
N SER A 148 -17.85 -10.86 16.97
CA SER A 148 -17.05 -12.01 17.41
C SER A 148 -17.89 -13.30 17.43
N GLY A 149 -17.36 -14.34 16.81
CA GLY A 149 -17.86 -15.71 16.88
C GLY A 149 -17.25 -16.48 18.05
N ASN A 150 -17.54 -17.77 18.08
CA ASN A 150 -16.95 -18.75 19.00
C ASN A 150 -15.88 -19.63 18.30
N GLY A 151 -15.53 -19.31 17.05
CA GLY A 151 -14.61 -20.10 16.24
C GLY A 151 -15.27 -21.19 15.40
N ASP A 152 -16.58 -21.39 15.52
CA ASP A 152 -17.33 -22.43 14.79
C ASP A 152 -18.10 -21.83 13.60
N PRO A 153 -17.67 -22.09 12.34
CA PRO A 153 -18.35 -21.59 11.15
C PRO A 153 -19.61 -22.39 10.78
N SER A 154 -20.10 -23.29 11.64
CA SER A 154 -21.19 -24.21 11.28
C SER A 154 -22.50 -23.51 10.88
N ALA A 155 -22.78 -22.34 11.43
CA ALA A 155 -23.94 -21.54 11.05
C ALA A 155 -23.88 -20.99 9.61
N ALA A 156 -22.68 -20.90 9.02
CA ALA A 156 -22.46 -20.44 7.66
C ALA A 156 -22.51 -21.56 6.61
N LYS A 157 -22.57 -22.83 7.02
CA LYS A 157 -22.64 -23.98 6.11
C LYS A 157 -24.02 -24.02 5.44
N TYR A 158 -24.05 -24.11 4.11
CA TYR A 158 -25.33 -24.23 3.39
C TYR A 158 -25.38 -25.33 2.33
N ALA A 159 -24.23 -25.85 1.90
CA ALA A 159 -24.18 -26.94 0.93
C ALA A 159 -22.91 -27.79 1.07
N GLN A 160 -22.89 -28.91 0.35
CA GLN A 160 -21.73 -29.78 0.18
C GLN A 160 -21.44 -29.96 -1.31
N SER A 161 -20.18 -30.13 -1.66
CA SER A 161 -19.73 -30.39 -3.02
C SER A 161 -18.47 -31.25 -3.01
N LYS A 162 -17.91 -31.52 -4.19
CA LYS A 162 -16.63 -32.19 -4.35
C LYS A 162 -15.66 -31.27 -5.07
N VAL A 163 -14.42 -31.23 -4.59
CA VAL A 163 -13.30 -30.55 -5.24
C VAL A 163 -12.31 -31.59 -5.73
N TYR A 164 -11.71 -31.39 -6.89
CA TYR A 164 -10.65 -32.26 -7.39
C TYR A 164 -9.30 -31.60 -7.10
N TYR A 165 -8.47 -32.27 -6.30
CA TYR A 165 -7.17 -31.75 -5.88
C TYR A 165 -6.19 -32.91 -5.69
N ASP A 166 -4.97 -32.73 -6.20
CA ASP A 166 -3.88 -33.72 -6.14
C ASP A 166 -4.30 -35.13 -6.61
N GLY A 167 -4.92 -35.21 -7.78
CA GLY A 167 -5.26 -36.48 -8.42
C GLY A 167 -6.54 -37.16 -7.92
N GLN A 168 -7.22 -36.63 -6.88
CA GLN A 168 -8.40 -37.25 -6.29
C GLN A 168 -9.53 -36.25 -5.98
N HIS A 169 -10.75 -36.77 -5.83
CA HIS A 169 -11.88 -36.00 -5.33
C HIS A 169 -11.87 -35.94 -3.81
N HIS A 170 -12.12 -34.76 -3.25
CA HIS A 170 -12.30 -34.52 -1.83
C HIS A 170 -13.68 -33.92 -1.58
N ASP A 171 -14.36 -34.35 -0.51
CA ASP A 171 -15.62 -33.75 -0.09
C ASP A 171 -15.36 -32.38 0.53
N ALA A 172 -16.04 -31.35 0.06
CA ALA A 172 -15.89 -29.97 0.52
C ALA A 172 -17.21 -29.41 1.04
N ILE A 173 -17.13 -28.63 2.12
CA ILE A 173 -18.28 -27.87 2.64
C ILE A 173 -18.31 -26.50 1.97
N ILE A 174 -19.52 -26.05 1.60
CA ILE A 174 -19.73 -24.71 1.07
C ILE A 174 -20.30 -23.81 2.17
N PHE A 175 -19.61 -22.69 2.39
CA PHE A 175 -19.93 -21.68 3.39
C PHE A 175 -20.39 -20.38 2.71
N ASP A 176 -21.43 -19.76 3.24
CA ASP A 176 -21.83 -18.41 2.90
C ASP A 176 -20.97 -17.43 3.70
N ARG A 177 -20.14 -16.66 3.01
CA ARG A 177 -19.25 -15.70 3.65
C ARG A 177 -20.00 -14.71 4.54
N ALA A 178 -21.18 -14.27 4.14
CA ALA A 178 -21.94 -13.25 4.86
C ALA A 178 -22.36 -13.69 6.28
N LEU A 179 -22.33 -15.00 6.56
CA LEU A 179 -22.69 -15.59 7.85
C LEU A 179 -21.46 -15.90 8.72
N LEU A 180 -20.25 -15.79 8.19
CA LEU A 180 -19.01 -15.98 8.95
C LEU A 180 -18.78 -14.81 9.92
N LYS A 181 -18.20 -15.14 11.08
CA LYS A 181 -17.92 -14.21 12.17
C LYS A 181 -16.43 -14.15 12.46
N ALA A 182 -16.01 -13.06 13.11
CA ALA A 182 -14.61 -12.92 13.54
C ALA A 182 -14.21 -14.09 14.46
N GLY A 183 -13.08 -14.73 14.16
CA GLY A 183 -12.54 -15.89 14.86
C GLY A 183 -12.95 -17.24 14.25
N ASP A 184 -13.94 -17.30 13.35
CA ASP A 184 -14.37 -18.55 12.72
C ASP A 184 -13.23 -19.22 11.96
N ARG A 185 -13.10 -20.54 12.11
CA ARG A 185 -12.06 -21.36 11.47
C ARG A 185 -12.65 -22.30 10.43
N VAL A 186 -12.35 -22.04 9.16
CA VAL A 186 -12.77 -22.83 8.01
C VAL A 186 -11.63 -23.77 7.63
N SER A 187 -11.68 -25.01 8.09
CA SER A 187 -10.74 -26.06 7.69
C SER A 187 -11.05 -26.55 6.27
N GLY A 188 -10.02 -26.60 5.42
CA GLY A 188 -10.10 -27.13 4.07
C GLY A 188 -10.15 -28.67 4.04
N PRO A 189 -10.66 -29.28 2.96
CA PRO A 189 -11.23 -28.64 1.76
C PRO A 189 -12.57 -27.94 2.01
N ALA A 190 -12.65 -26.67 1.65
CA ALA A 190 -13.84 -25.85 1.83
C ALA A 190 -13.97 -24.80 0.73
N ILE A 191 -15.20 -24.47 0.38
CA ILE A 191 -15.53 -23.42 -0.58
C ILE A 191 -16.26 -22.31 0.18
N VAL A 192 -15.71 -21.10 0.18
CA VAL A 192 -16.36 -19.92 0.76
C VAL A 192 -16.88 -19.07 -0.39
N THR A 193 -18.19 -18.92 -0.50
CA THR A 193 -18.84 -18.14 -1.56
C THR A 193 -19.26 -16.78 -1.03
N GLU A 194 -19.08 -15.76 -1.84
CA GLU A 194 -19.65 -14.44 -1.66
C GLU A 194 -20.26 -13.99 -3.01
N MET A 195 -20.95 -12.85 -3.02
CA MET A 195 -21.66 -12.39 -4.20
C MET A 195 -20.73 -12.11 -5.41
N ASP A 196 -19.51 -11.66 -5.15
CA ASP A 196 -18.55 -11.16 -6.12
C ASP A 196 -17.31 -12.08 -6.31
N SER A 197 -17.18 -13.15 -5.51
CA SER A 197 -16.09 -14.12 -5.66
C SER A 197 -16.39 -15.49 -5.02
N THR A 198 -15.47 -16.43 -5.24
CA THR A 198 -15.47 -17.73 -4.58
C THR A 198 -14.05 -18.10 -4.18
N THR A 199 -13.85 -18.39 -2.89
CA THR A 199 -12.56 -18.75 -2.32
C THR A 199 -12.51 -20.24 -2.03
N LEU A 200 -11.47 -20.92 -2.50
CA LEU A 200 -11.21 -22.32 -2.21
C LEU A 200 -10.12 -22.43 -1.14
N VAL A 201 -10.48 -22.96 0.02
CA VAL A 201 -9.52 -23.40 1.05
C VAL A 201 -9.14 -24.83 0.73
N LEU A 202 -7.88 -25.05 0.33
CA LEU A 202 -7.38 -26.36 -0.10
C LEU A 202 -7.28 -27.36 1.07
N PRO A 203 -7.26 -28.68 0.81
CA PRO A 203 -6.90 -29.68 1.82
C PRO A 203 -5.57 -29.34 2.51
N GLY A 204 -5.51 -29.49 3.84
CA GLY A 204 -4.32 -29.18 4.65
C GLY A 204 -4.08 -27.68 4.89
N CYS A 205 -5.09 -26.84 4.59
CA CYS A 205 -5.09 -25.43 4.94
C CYS A 205 -6.29 -25.10 5.84
N THR A 206 -6.11 -24.09 6.70
CA THR A 206 -7.20 -23.51 7.48
C THR A 206 -7.28 -22.01 7.22
N GLY A 207 -8.49 -21.52 6.94
CA GLY A 207 -8.82 -20.09 6.90
C GLY A 207 -9.37 -19.61 8.24
N GLU A 208 -8.78 -18.57 8.82
CA GLU A 208 -9.30 -17.89 10.01
C GLU A 208 -9.86 -16.52 9.64
N VAL A 209 -11.07 -16.21 10.08
CA VAL A 209 -11.70 -14.91 9.85
C VAL A 209 -11.20 -13.91 10.89
N ASP A 210 -10.57 -12.82 10.46
CA ASP A 210 -10.08 -11.78 11.35
C ASP A 210 -11.20 -10.80 11.78
N PRO A 211 -10.94 -9.85 12.71
CA PRO A 211 -11.95 -8.91 13.19
C PRO A 211 -12.58 -7.99 12.13
N VAL A 212 -11.91 -7.77 10.99
CA VAL A 212 -12.40 -6.94 9.89
C VAL A 212 -12.90 -7.77 8.70
N GLY A 213 -12.97 -9.10 8.88
CA GLY A 213 -13.56 -10.03 7.93
C GLY A 213 -12.63 -10.54 6.85
N ASN A 214 -11.31 -10.30 6.94
CA ASN A 214 -10.36 -11.00 6.07
C ASN A 214 -10.33 -12.49 6.42
N ILE A 215 -10.20 -13.36 5.42
CA ILE A 215 -9.91 -14.78 5.63
C ILE A 215 -8.40 -14.97 5.48
N LEU A 216 -7.74 -15.34 6.58
CA LEU A 216 -6.31 -15.60 6.66
C LEU A 216 -6.08 -17.10 6.48
N ILE A 217 -5.73 -17.53 5.27
CA ILE A 217 -5.48 -18.94 4.97
C ILE A 217 -4.02 -19.27 5.28
N ARG A 218 -3.81 -20.35 6.03
CA ARG A 218 -2.49 -20.89 6.39
C ARG A 218 -2.43 -22.38 6.08
N LEU A 219 -1.23 -22.91 5.88
CA LEU A 219 -0.98 -24.34 5.97
C LEU A 219 -1.13 -24.78 7.42
N ASP A 220 -1.77 -25.92 7.63
CA ASP A 220 -1.85 -26.60 8.93
C ASP A 220 -0.51 -27.21 9.36
#